data_AF-A0A2G5VG34-F1
#
_entry.id   AF-A0A2G5VG34-F1
#
_cell.length_a   1.000
_cell.length_b   1.000
_cell.length_c   1.000
_cell.angle_alpha   90.00
_cell.angle_beta   90.00
_cell.angle_gamma   90.00
#
_symmetry.space_group_name_H-M   'P 1'
#
loop_
_entity.id
_entity.type
_entity.pdbx_description
1 polymer ?
#
loop_
_entity_poly.entity_id
_entity_poly.type
_entity_poly.pdbx_seq_one_letter_code
_entity_poly.pdbx_strand_id
1 'polypeptide(L)'
;MIERSMHLLPSVYEKAEQLMQKVETCDAIFVDWLVISQVDLEELIEENLKTAADWESQFKILKAKAREAERLPHELKFECILVSTAGVKTAIEDAIQRLYDALTWTLRHSISTTSTSISTFLSQAIEVLNTVPGSLDEVAEANAKHVIFAETNRQLKMEWKVMEEQLTLLRSVAGQGMEQIDNLEQTWDRFELMLDAHQGVIKEQVEALKTNVETSIKGMKDEAEKLKARWDQFKPRSDALQGDRDEMLKAIQFIKEKRVQWQELSDGREKIEKECGQFGLEPPKLDLIDEIDDDIKQFEDNWLIYEMFNNDLDTLSQEEWIVFRSKTYLFDEFLGKWMEKLKGGSQTHMSVRLMKDVEHFKEVSSALKFCRGDVLSADHWHEMFRFLGLPRGTTIEKLKFADLLSVSKAIIENVDQLKQLNSRAQGEVAIRDAIQELTLWAAQTEFTLADYKHSNGQNLKIIKEWKESINSVSLVFGVILGLGLGIRYFWDIIIVVFC
;
A
#
# COMPACT_ATOMS: atom_id res chain seq x y z
N MET A 1 13.61 119.36 4.36
CA MET A 1 12.26 118.94 3.93
C MET A 1 11.90 117.57 4.52
N ILE A 2 12.82 116.60 4.51
CA ILE A 2 12.64 115.28 5.15
C ILE A 2 12.38 115.37 6.67
N GLU A 3 13.16 116.17 7.43
CA GLU A 3 12.97 116.33 8.88
C GLU A 3 11.62 116.93 9.29
N ARG A 4 11.03 117.81 8.46
CA ARG A 4 9.71 118.41 8.75
C ARG A 4 8.55 117.42 8.60
N SER A 5 8.71 116.40 7.74
CA SER A 5 7.69 115.39 7.48
C SER A 5 7.92 114.08 8.23
N MET A 6 9.00 113.99 9.02
CA MET A 6 9.43 112.75 9.68
C MET A 6 8.42 112.22 10.71
N HIS A 7 7.64 113.12 11.32
CA HIS A 7 6.56 112.77 12.25
C HIS A 7 5.40 111.99 11.61
N LEU A 8 5.31 111.96 10.27
CA LEU A 8 4.28 111.22 9.53
C LEU A 8 4.69 109.76 9.25
N LEU A 9 5.99 109.42 9.34
CA LEU A 9 6.51 108.06 9.09
C LEU A 9 5.84 107.00 9.97
N PRO A 10 5.69 107.18 11.30
CA PRO A 10 5.02 106.17 12.14
C PRO A 10 3.60 105.85 11.68
N SER A 11 2.82 106.85 11.26
CA SER A 11 1.47 106.65 10.75
C SER A 11 1.44 105.94 9.40
N VAL A 12 2.44 106.16 8.55
CA VAL A 12 2.60 105.42 7.28
C VAL A 12 2.94 103.96 7.55
N TYR A 13 3.86 103.67 8.49
CA TYR A 13 4.19 102.30 8.89
C TYR A 13 2.99 101.58 9.53
N GLU A 14 2.25 102.24 10.43
CA GLU A 14 1.06 101.67 11.05
C GLU A 14 -0.03 101.33 10.02
N LYS A 15 -0.28 102.22 9.06
CA LYS A 15 -1.21 101.93 7.95
C LYS A 15 -0.71 100.82 7.03
N ALA A 16 0.60 100.78 6.76
CA ALA A 16 1.20 99.70 5.97
C ALA A 16 1.07 98.35 6.68
N GLU A 17 1.24 98.31 8.00
CA GLU A 17 1.12 97.09 8.81
C GLU A 17 -0.35 96.62 8.89
N GLN A 18 -1.30 97.53 9.07
CA GLN A 18 -2.74 97.23 8.97
C GLN A 18 -3.13 96.70 7.59
N LEU A 19 -2.54 97.25 6.52
CA LEU A 19 -2.74 96.76 5.16
C LEU A 19 -2.16 95.35 4.98
N MET A 20 -0.95 95.10 5.48
CA MET A 20 -0.33 93.76 5.41
C MET A 20 -1.11 92.73 6.22
N GLN A 21 -1.65 93.10 7.39
CA GLN A 21 -2.50 92.19 8.18
C GLN A 21 -3.78 91.81 7.44
N LYS A 22 -4.41 92.76 6.70
CA LYS A 22 -5.57 92.45 5.85
C LYS A 22 -5.20 91.49 4.71
N VAL A 23 -4.03 91.68 4.10
CA VAL A 23 -3.52 90.80 3.04
C VAL A 23 -3.15 89.43 3.59
N GLU A 24 -2.59 89.35 4.80
CA GLU A 24 -2.25 88.08 5.48
C GLU A 24 -3.47 87.19 5.69
N THR A 25 -4.64 87.78 5.97
CA THR A 25 -5.91 87.04 6.16
C THR A 25 -6.69 86.77 4.87
N CYS A 26 -6.12 87.08 3.69
CA CYS A 26 -6.86 86.99 2.42
C CYS A 26 -7.18 85.55 1.99
N ASP A 27 -6.45 84.57 2.51
CA ASP A 27 -6.60 83.14 2.23
C ASP A 27 -7.76 82.49 3.01
N ALA A 28 -8.21 83.11 4.12
CA ALA A 28 -9.25 82.60 5.01
C ALA A 28 -10.57 82.26 4.29
N ILE A 29 -10.90 82.97 3.19
CA ILE A 29 -12.10 82.71 2.39
C ILE A 29 -12.04 81.42 1.56
N PHE A 30 -10.85 80.83 1.41
CA PHE A 30 -10.60 79.63 0.61
C PHE A 30 -10.37 78.36 1.45
N VAL A 31 -10.18 78.49 2.77
CA VAL A 31 -9.82 77.36 3.66
C VAL A 31 -10.84 76.21 3.56
N ASP A 32 -12.14 76.52 3.61
CA ASP A 32 -13.21 75.51 3.53
C ASP A 32 -13.21 74.73 2.20
N TRP A 33 -12.69 75.32 1.13
CA TRP A 33 -12.62 74.68 -0.19
C TRP A 33 -11.47 73.69 -0.30
N LEU A 34 -10.44 73.84 0.52
CA LEU A 34 -9.22 73.03 0.48
C LEU A 34 -9.29 71.78 1.38
N VAL A 35 -10.34 71.66 2.20
CA VAL A 35 -10.53 70.52 3.12
C VAL A 35 -10.58 69.18 2.37
N ILE A 36 -11.21 69.15 1.19
CA ILE A 36 -11.32 67.94 0.36
C ILE A 36 -9.97 67.45 -0.18
N SER A 37 -8.93 68.29 -0.18
CA SER A 37 -7.59 67.92 -0.61
C SER A 37 -6.73 67.34 0.53
N GLN A 38 -7.23 67.33 1.77
CA GLN A 38 -6.50 66.88 2.96
C GLN A 38 -6.86 65.46 3.40
N VAL A 39 -7.82 64.83 2.73
CA VAL A 39 -8.35 63.50 3.07
C VAL A 39 -8.19 62.53 1.91
N ASP A 40 -8.11 61.24 2.21
CA ASP A 40 -8.26 60.19 1.21
C ASP A 40 -9.75 60.12 0.82
N LEU A 41 -10.06 60.50 -0.42
CA LEU A 41 -11.44 60.62 -0.87
C LEU A 41 -12.05 59.26 -1.14
N GLU A 42 -11.26 58.35 -1.70
CA GLU A 42 -11.68 57.01 -2.06
C GLU A 42 -12.05 56.20 -0.80
N GLU A 43 -11.19 56.17 0.21
CA GLU A 43 -11.46 55.47 1.48
C GLU A 43 -12.70 56.04 2.18
N LEU A 44 -12.79 57.37 2.29
CA LEU A 44 -13.92 58.03 2.95
C LEU A 44 -15.25 57.76 2.24
N ILE A 45 -15.24 57.76 0.91
CA ILE A 45 -16.44 57.49 0.11
C ILE A 45 -16.86 56.03 0.29
N GLU A 46 -15.93 55.08 0.20
CA GLU A 46 -16.24 53.65 0.32
C GLU A 46 -16.78 53.26 1.70
N GLU A 47 -16.31 53.91 2.77
CA GLU A 47 -16.81 53.67 4.12
C GLU A 47 -18.28 54.13 4.29
N ASN A 48 -18.61 55.30 3.72
CA ASN A 48 -19.85 56.01 4.04
C ASN A 48 -20.97 55.84 3.01
N LEU A 49 -20.66 55.55 1.75
CA LEU A 49 -21.66 55.42 0.68
C LEU A 49 -21.92 53.95 0.39
N LYS A 50 -23.20 53.53 0.41
CA LYS A 50 -23.60 52.12 0.19
C LYS A 50 -24.73 51.97 -0.83
N THR A 51 -25.62 52.93 -0.93
CA THR A 51 -26.77 52.93 -1.83
C THR A 51 -26.61 53.94 -2.95
N ALA A 52 -27.25 53.74 -4.10
CA ALA A 52 -27.21 54.70 -5.20
C ALA A 52 -27.63 56.12 -4.77
N ALA A 53 -28.58 56.23 -3.84
CA ALA A 53 -29.03 57.52 -3.30
C ALA A 53 -27.90 58.28 -2.57
N ASP A 54 -26.96 57.58 -1.93
CA ASP A 54 -25.84 58.20 -1.23
C ASP A 54 -24.90 58.91 -2.23
N TRP A 55 -24.53 58.23 -3.32
CA TRP A 55 -23.75 58.85 -4.41
C TRP A 55 -24.54 59.97 -5.10
N GLU A 56 -25.83 59.76 -5.38
CA GLU A 56 -26.67 60.77 -6.04
C GLU A 56 -26.72 62.07 -5.22
N SER A 57 -26.85 61.95 -3.90
CA SER A 57 -26.81 63.09 -2.97
C SER A 57 -25.48 63.84 -3.05
N GLN A 58 -24.35 63.12 -3.02
CA GLN A 58 -23.02 63.74 -3.12
C GLN A 58 -22.79 64.41 -4.48
N PHE A 59 -23.20 63.79 -5.60
CA PHE A 59 -23.12 64.42 -6.92
C PHE A 59 -23.96 65.71 -7.00
N LYS A 60 -25.14 65.76 -6.37
CA LYS A 60 -25.98 66.97 -6.30
C LYS A 60 -25.30 68.08 -5.51
N ILE A 61 -24.72 67.77 -4.35
CA ILE A 61 -23.98 68.74 -3.52
C ILE A 61 -22.76 69.26 -4.27
N LEU A 62 -21.98 68.36 -4.88
CA LEU A 62 -20.79 68.71 -5.67
C LEU A 62 -21.14 69.66 -6.83
N LYS A 63 -22.24 69.40 -7.54
CA LYS A 63 -22.72 70.28 -8.62
C LYS A 63 -23.13 71.67 -8.13
N ALA A 64 -23.71 71.76 -6.92
CA ALA A 64 -24.02 73.04 -6.31
C ALA A 64 -22.73 73.80 -5.92
N LYS A 65 -21.75 73.10 -5.33
CA LYS A 65 -20.45 73.65 -4.97
C LYS A 65 -19.61 74.09 -6.18
N ALA A 66 -19.66 73.36 -7.29
CA ALA A 66 -19.03 73.77 -8.55
C ALA A 66 -19.56 75.12 -9.04
N ARG A 67 -20.89 75.33 -8.99
CA ARG A 67 -21.51 76.62 -9.36
C ARG A 67 -21.16 77.76 -8.39
N GLU A 68 -20.96 77.46 -7.12
CA GLU A 68 -20.48 78.43 -6.13
C GLU A 68 -19.00 78.81 -6.41
N ALA A 69 -18.16 77.82 -6.77
CA ALA A 69 -16.75 78.03 -7.09
C ALA A 69 -16.55 78.93 -8.34
N GLU A 70 -17.42 78.83 -9.35
CA GLU A 70 -17.41 79.71 -10.53
C GLU A 70 -17.50 81.21 -10.14
N ARG A 71 -18.20 81.53 -9.04
CA ARG A 71 -18.39 82.89 -8.54
C ARG A 71 -17.21 83.42 -7.73
N LEU A 72 -16.18 82.60 -7.47
CA LEU A 72 -14.99 83.05 -6.74
C LEU A 72 -14.25 84.15 -7.53
N PRO A 73 -13.78 85.20 -6.82
CA PRO A 73 -13.08 86.30 -7.45
C PRO A 73 -11.75 85.84 -8.06
N HIS A 74 -11.33 86.47 -9.16
CA HIS A 74 -10.02 86.25 -9.78
C HIS A 74 -8.92 87.16 -9.20
N GLU A 75 -9.33 88.25 -8.53
CA GLU A 75 -8.44 89.22 -7.91
C GLU A 75 -9.10 89.78 -6.64
N LEU A 76 -8.29 90.00 -5.59
CA LEU A 76 -8.68 90.70 -4.37
C LEU A 76 -7.90 92.02 -4.30
N LYS A 77 -8.63 93.13 -4.15
CA LYS A 77 -8.03 94.47 -4.06
C LYS A 77 -7.99 94.94 -2.62
N PHE A 78 -6.78 95.18 -2.12
CA PHE A 78 -6.51 95.73 -0.80
C PHE A 78 -5.84 97.10 -0.97
N GLU A 79 -6.63 98.17 -0.99
CA GLU A 79 -6.15 99.56 -1.19
C GLU A 79 -5.21 99.70 -2.41
N CYS A 80 -3.90 99.67 -2.20
CA CYS A 80 -2.86 99.76 -3.23
C CYS A 80 -2.25 98.40 -3.67
N ILE A 81 -2.66 97.28 -3.08
CA ILE A 81 -2.20 95.93 -3.41
C ILE A 81 -3.32 95.18 -4.13
N LEU A 82 -2.96 94.49 -5.23
CA LEU A 82 -3.85 93.59 -5.96
C LEU A 82 -3.28 92.17 -5.83
N VAL A 83 -4.05 91.27 -5.25
CA VAL A 83 -3.68 89.85 -5.09
C VAL A 83 -4.45 89.06 -6.13
N SER A 84 -3.75 88.34 -7.01
CA SER A 84 -4.42 87.42 -7.94
C SER A 84 -4.78 86.12 -7.21
N THR A 85 -6.04 85.72 -7.31
CA THR A 85 -6.58 84.46 -6.75
C THR A 85 -6.85 83.43 -7.83
N ALA A 86 -6.44 83.69 -9.08
CA ALA A 86 -6.66 82.79 -10.22
C ALA A 86 -6.08 81.39 -9.97
N GLY A 87 -4.86 81.29 -9.41
CA GLY A 87 -4.24 80.01 -9.09
C GLY A 87 -5.00 79.22 -8.01
N VAL A 88 -5.54 79.90 -7.00
CA VAL A 88 -6.36 79.26 -5.94
C VAL A 88 -7.68 78.78 -6.53
N LYS A 89 -8.32 79.59 -7.38
CA LYS A 89 -9.55 79.21 -8.08
C LYS A 89 -9.36 77.95 -8.93
N THR A 90 -8.29 77.90 -9.73
CA THR A 90 -7.94 76.69 -10.50
C THR A 90 -7.70 75.49 -9.59
N ALA A 91 -6.99 75.65 -8.48
CA ALA A 91 -6.79 74.55 -7.52
C ALA A 91 -8.11 74.04 -6.91
N ILE A 92 -9.08 74.92 -6.66
CA ILE A 92 -10.42 74.55 -6.18
C ILE A 92 -11.20 73.81 -7.27
N GLU A 93 -11.16 74.29 -8.52
CA GLU A 93 -11.78 73.63 -9.67
C GLU A 93 -11.20 72.22 -9.88
N ASP A 94 -9.88 72.07 -9.78
CA ASP A 94 -9.17 70.78 -9.85
C ASP A 94 -9.58 69.86 -8.69
N ALA A 95 -9.72 70.39 -7.47
CA ALA A 95 -10.14 69.62 -6.30
C ALA A 95 -11.60 69.13 -6.43
N ILE A 96 -12.50 69.96 -6.97
CA ILE A 96 -13.89 69.60 -7.29
C ILE A 96 -13.93 68.51 -8.36
N GLN A 97 -13.11 68.63 -9.41
CA GLN A 97 -13.00 67.61 -10.45
C GLN A 97 -12.46 66.30 -9.88
N ARG A 98 -11.45 66.34 -9.00
CA ARG A 98 -10.92 65.15 -8.34
C ARG A 98 -11.98 64.44 -7.50
N LEU A 99 -12.81 65.17 -6.76
CA LEU A 99 -13.92 64.58 -6.02
C LEU A 99 -14.99 63.98 -6.95
N TYR A 100 -15.26 64.60 -8.10
CA TYR A 100 -16.15 64.02 -9.12
C TYR A 100 -15.61 62.69 -9.65
N ASP A 101 -14.31 62.66 -9.97
CA ASP A 101 -13.63 61.48 -10.48
C ASP A 101 -13.59 60.38 -9.42
N ALA A 102 -13.32 60.71 -8.15
CA ALA A 102 -13.35 59.77 -7.03
C ALA A 102 -14.76 59.20 -6.80
N LEU A 103 -15.83 60.01 -6.82
CA LEU A 103 -17.21 59.53 -6.73
C LEU A 103 -17.58 58.61 -7.90
N THR A 104 -17.14 58.94 -9.10
CA THR A 104 -17.39 58.13 -10.30
C THR A 104 -16.61 56.81 -10.24
N TRP A 105 -15.36 56.87 -9.80
CA TRP A 105 -14.49 55.71 -9.65
C TRP A 105 -15.00 54.75 -8.58
N THR A 106 -15.31 55.25 -7.38
CA THR A 106 -15.85 54.43 -6.28
C THR A 106 -17.22 53.82 -6.62
N LEU A 107 -18.09 54.53 -7.35
CA LEU A 107 -19.35 53.98 -7.85
C LEU A 107 -19.10 52.82 -8.84
N ARG A 108 -18.16 52.99 -9.78
CA ARG A 108 -17.74 51.90 -10.69
C ARG A 108 -17.13 50.73 -9.92
N HIS A 109 -16.32 51.02 -8.91
CA HIS A 109 -15.65 50.02 -8.09
C HIS A 109 -16.64 49.20 -7.26
N SER A 110 -17.62 49.84 -6.62
CA SER A 110 -18.73 49.19 -5.90
C SER A 110 -19.49 48.22 -6.80
N ILE A 111 -19.94 48.69 -7.97
CA ILE A 111 -20.68 47.84 -8.92
C ILE A 111 -19.81 46.68 -9.42
N SER A 112 -18.55 46.94 -9.78
CA SER A 112 -17.63 45.90 -10.26
C SER A 112 -17.36 44.83 -9.20
N THR A 113 -17.21 45.24 -7.94
CA THR A 113 -17.01 44.33 -6.80
C THR A 113 -18.24 43.45 -6.59
N THR A 114 -19.44 44.02 -6.56
CA THR A 114 -20.70 43.28 -6.43
C THR A 114 -20.92 42.32 -7.61
N SER A 115 -20.69 42.79 -8.84
CA SER A 115 -20.79 41.97 -10.06
C SER A 115 -19.82 40.77 -10.03
N THR A 116 -18.57 41.00 -9.60
CA THR A 116 -17.55 39.95 -9.49
C THR A 116 -17.90 38.93 -8.40
N SER A 117 -18.41 39.40 -7.25
CA SER A 117 -18.88 38.54 -6.16
C SER A 117 -20.01 37.61 -6.62
N ILE A 118 -21.03 38.18 -7.27
CA ILE A 118 -22.14 37.42 -7.85
C ILE A 118 -21.64 36.41 -8.90
N SER A 119 -20.79 36.86 -9.84
CA SER A 119 -20.26 36.00 -10.90
C SER A 119 -19.48 34.80 -10.35
N THR A 120 -18.69 35.04 -9.31
CA THR A 120 -17.91 33.99 -8.61
C THR A 120 -18.84 32.97 -7.96
N PHE A 121 -19.84 33.45 -7.22
CA PHE A 121 -20.84 32.58 -6.59
C PHE A 121 -21.58 31.73 -7.63
N LEU A 122 -22.13 32.36 -8.68
CA LEU A 122 -22.89 31.66 -9.71
C LEU A 122 -22.05 30.57 -10.39
N SER A 123 -20.80 30.89 -10.71
CA SER A 123 -19.89 29.93 -11.37
C SER A 123 -19.63 28.70 -10.50
N GLN A 124 -19.31 28.93 -9.21
CA GLN A 124 -19.07 27.85 -8.24
C GLN A 124 -20.33 27.03 -7.97
N ALA A 125 -21.48 27.69 -7.79
CA ALA A 125 -22.74 27.04 -7.52
C ALA A 125 -23.19 26.19 -8.71
N ILE A 126 -23.06 26.69 -9.95
CA ILE A 126 -23.36 25.91 -11.16
C ILE A 126 -22.43 24.69 -11.29
N GLU A 127 -21.14 24.81 -10.98
CA GLU A 127 -20.23 23.67 -10.99
C GLU A 127 -20.70 22.58 -10.03
N VAL A 128 -21.09 22.95 -8.81
CA VAL A 128 -21.64 22.02 -7.82
C VAL A 128 -22.98 21.42 -8.27
N LEU A 129 -23.91 22.22 -8.79
CA LEU A 129 -25.23 21.76 -9.24
C LEU A 129 -25.13 20.81 -10.46
N ASN A 130 -24.02 20.80 -11.20
CA ASN A 130 -23.75 19.83 -12.27
C ASN A 130 -23.24 18.47 -11.77
N THR A 131 -22.86 18.36 -10.49
CA THR A 131 -22.39 17.10 -9.92
C THR A 131 -23.57 16.20 -9.57
N VAL A 132 -23.48 14.93 -9.96
CA VAL A 132 -24.49 13.92 -9.64
C VAL A 132 -24.00 13.10 -8.45
N PRO A 133 -24.71 13.08 -7.31
CA PRO A 133 -24.24 12.38 -6.12
C PRO A 133 -24.26 10.85 -6.31
N GLY A 134 -23.16 10.19 -5.99
CA GLY A 134 -22.98 8.74 -6.13
C GLY A 134 -23.22 7.94 -4.85
N SER A 135 -23.32 8.61 -3.70
CA SER A 135 -23.49 7.99 -2.38
C SER A 135 -24.55 8.71 -1.56
N LEU A 136 -25.04 8.07 -0.49
CA LEU A 136 -26.01 8.70 0.40
C LEU A 136 -25.44 9.94 1.11
N ASP A 137 -24.16 9.90 1.49
CA ASP A 137 -23.48 11.04 2.11
C ASP A 137 -23.38 12.22 1.13
N GLU A 138 -23.05 11.94 -0.14
CA GLU A 138 -23.05 12.96 -1.20
C GLU A 138 -24.46 13.49 -1.49
N VAL A 139 -25.50 12.65 -1.40
CA VAL A 139 -26.91 13.10 -1.51
C VAL A 139 -27.26 14.04 -0.37
N ALA A 140 -26.84 13.74 0.87
CA ALA A 140 -27.07 14.60 2.02
C ALA A 140 -26.34 15.94 1.87
N GLU A 141 -25.09 15.90 1.40
CA GLU A 141 -24.30 17.10 1.11
C GLU A 141 -24.93 17.94 0.00
N ALA A 142 -25.38 17.32 -1.10
CA ALA A 142 -26.04 18.00 -2.21
C ALA A 142 -27.34 18.68 -1.74
N ASN A 143 -28.12 18.04 -0.88
CA ASN A 143 -29.31 18.65 -0.26
C ASN A 143 -28.96 19.85 0.62
N ALA A 144 -27.93 19.74 1.46
CA ALA A 144 -27.48 20.86 2.29
C ALA A 144 -27.00 22.04 1.43
N LYS A 145 -26.20 21.77 0.39
CA LYS A 145 -25.74 22.80 -0.55
C LYS A 145 -26.89 23.45 -1.30
N HIS A 146 -27.91 22.70 -1.71
CA HIS A 146 -29.11 23.26 -2.34
C HIS A 146 -29.80 24.29 -1.44
N VAL A 147 -29.98 23.98 -0.15
CA VAL A 147 -30.58 24.91 0.82
C VAL A 147 -29.72 26.17 0.98
N ILE A 148 -28.40 26.01 1.10
CA ILE A 148 -27.46 27.13 1.20
C ILE A 148 -27.56 28.01 -0.06
N PHE A 149 -27.52 27.41 -1.25
CA PHE A 149 -27.62 28.14 -2.51
C PHE A 149 -28.95 28.88 -2.66
N ALA A 150 -30.06 28.30 -2.22
CA ALA A 150 -31.36 28.97 -2.23
C ALA A 150 -31.40 30.19 -1.30
N GLU A 151 -30.80 30.10 -0.11
CA GLU A 151 -30.73 31.21 0.83
C GLU A 151 -29.76 32.31 0.36
N THR A 152 -28.57 31.93 -0.12
CA THR A 152 -27.61 32.87 -0.70
C THR A 152 -28.20 33.56 -1.94
N ASN A 153 -28.92 32.83 -2.81
CA ASN A 153 -29.61 33.43 -3.96
C ASN A 153 -30.57 34.54 -3.53
N ARG A 154 -31.34 34.33 -2.46
CA ARG A 154 -32.25 35.35 -1.92
C ARG A 154 -31.50 36.62 -1.47
N GLN A 155 -30.33 36.47 -0.84
CA GLN A 155 -29.50 37.61 -0.42
C GLN A 155 -28.91 38.34 -1.62
N LEU A 156 -28.33 37.61 -2.57
CA LEU A 156 -27.72 38.21 -3.76
C LEU A 156 -28.75 38.94 -4.65
N LYS A 157 -30.03 38.53 -4.66
CA LYS A 157 -31.11 39.30 -5.33
C LYS A 157 -31.28 40.71 -4.75
N MET A 158 -31.05 40.89 -3.45
CA MET A 158 -31.11 42.21 -2.83
C MET A 158 -29.92 43.06 -3.26
N GLU A 159 -28.72 42.48 -3.29
CA GLU A 159 -27.50 43.15 -3.77
C GLU A 159 -27.58 43.52 -5.25
N TRP A 160 -28.14 42.62 -6.07
CA TRP A 160 -28.40 42.87 -7.50
C TRP A 160 -29.23 44.12 -7.71
N LYS A 161 -30.30 44.29 -6.94
CA LYS A 161 -31.17 45.47 -7.05
C LYS A 161 -30.42 46.77 -6.73
N VAL A 162 -29.60 46.77 -5.68
CA VAL A 162 -28.77 47.94 -5.33
C VAL A 162 -27.77 48.23 -6.45
N MET A 163 -27.14 47.19 -7.00
CA MET A 163 -26.22 47.31 -8.13
C MET A 163 -26.90 47.87 -9.39
N GLU A 164 -28.15 47.49 -9.67
CA GLU A 164 -28.94 47.98 -10.80
C GLU A 164 -29.29 49.48 -10.65
N GLU A 165 -29.66 49.89 -9.44
CA GLU A 165 -29.87 51.31 -9.09
C GLU A 165 -28.56 52.12 -9.27
N GLN A 166 -27.43 51.58 -8.80
CA GLN A 166 -26.10 52.17 -8.98
C GLN A 166 -25.69 52.27 -10.46
N LEU A 167 -25.98 51.24 -11.27
CA LEU A 167 -25.73 51.23 -12.71
C LEU A 167 -26.53 52.31 -13.43
N THR A 168 -27.79 52.49 -13.04
CA THR A 168 -28.68 53.53 -13.56
C THR A 168 -28.13 54.92 -13.26
N LEU A 169 -27.68 55.16 -12.02
CA LEU A 169 -27.03 56.40 -11.64
C LEU A 169 -25.73 56.61 -12.44
N LEU A 170 -24.88 55.59 -12.58
CA LEU A 170 -23.63 55.68 -13.33
C LEU A 170 -23.88 56.11 -14.78
N ARG A 171 -24.89 55.54 -15.46
CA ARG A 171 -25.29 55.96 -16.81
C ARG A 171 -25.73 57.43 -16.84
N SER A 172 -26.44 57.88 -15.81
CA SER A 172 -26.88 59.28 -15.67
C SER A 172 -25.71 60.26 -15.47
N VAL A 173 -24.68 59.91 -14.70
CA VAL A 173 -23.61 60.84 -14.33
C VAL A 173 -22.39 60.74 -15.26
N ALA A 174 -22.00 59.53 -15.67
CA ALA A 174 -20.82 59.29 -16.49
C ALA A 174 -21.13 59.09 -17.98
N GLY A 175 -22.41 59.04 -18.38
CA GLY A 175 -22.84 58.91 -19.78
C GLY A 175 -22.57 57.55 -20.44
N GLN A 176 -21.85 56.65 -19.75
CA GLN A 176 -21.53 55.29 -20.19
C GLN A 176 -21.86 54.30 -19.07
N GLY A 177 -22.47 53.17 -19.44
CA GLY A 177 -22.65 52.02 -18.55
C GLY A 177 -21.41 51.12 -18.52
N MET A 178 -21.55 49.95 -17.90
CA MET A 178 -20.53 48.89 -17.92
C MET A 178 -21.04 47.68 -18.69
N GLU A 179 -20.36 47.33 -19.79
CA GLU A 179 -20.72 46.20 -20.68
C GLU A 179 -20.46 44.82 -20.04
N GLN A 180 -19.60 44.76 -19.02
CA GLN A 180 -19.21 43.52 -18.34
C GLN A 180 -20.35 42.85 -17.55
N ILE A 181 -21.48 43.53 -17.37
CA ILE A 181 -22.63 43.08 -16.57
C ILE A 181 -23.68 42.37 -17.44
N ASP A 182 -23.66 42.58 -18.77
CA ASP A 182 -24.71 42.09 -19.67
C ASP A 182 -24.75 40.55 -19.78
N ASN A 183 -23.64 39.85 -19.53
CA ASN A 183 -23.59 38.39 -19.52
C ASN A 183 -23.92 37.76 -18.15
N LEU A 184 -24.01 38.58 -17.10
CA LEU A 184 -24.22 38.09 -15.74
C LEU A 184 -25.67 37.62 -15.53
N GLU A 185 -26.63 38.31 -16.14
CA GLU A 185 -28.05 37.96 -16.13
C GLU A 185 -28.29 36.57 -16.74
N GLN A 186 -27.69 36.28 -17.89
CA GLN A 186 -27.79 34.95 -18.53
C GLN A 186 -27.21 33.83 -17.65
N THR A 187 -26.10 34.11 -16.97
CA THR A 187 -25.47 33.14 -16.05
C THR A 187 -26.35 32.91 -14.83
N TRP A 188 -27.02 33.96 -14.35
CA TRP A 188 -27.97 33.89 -13.26
C TRP A 188 -29.20 33.05 -13.62
N ASP A 189 -29.81 33.31 -14.77
CA ASP A 189 -30.96 32.53 -15.27
C ASP A 189 -30.63 31.04 -15.37
N ARG A 190 -29.43 30.70 -15.86
CA ARG A 190 -28.95 29.32 -15.91
C ARG A 190 -28.85 28.71 -14.51
N PHE A 191 -28.30 29.44 -13.55
CA PHE A 191 -28.21 28.98 -12.17
C PHE A 191 -29.60 28.73 -11.55
N GLU A 192 -30.57 29.63 -11.75
CA GLU A 192 -31.92 29.45 -11.20
C GLU A 192 -32.63 28.23 -11.78
N LEU A 193 -32.55 28.06 -13.11
CA LEU A 193 -33.09 26.88 -13.78
C LEU A 193 -32.49 25.58 -13.19
N MET A 194 -31.17 25.56 -13.00
CA MET A 194 -30.49 24.40 -12.42
C MET A 194 -30.87 24.18 -10.96
N LEU A 195 -30.96 25.25 -10.18
CA LEU A 195 -31.34 25.18 -8.77
C LEU A 195 -32.75 24.59 -8.63
N ASP A 196 -33.71 25.06 -9.44
CA ASP A 196 -35.09 24.54 -9.44
C ASP A 196 -35.16 23.07 -9.84
N ALA A 197 -34.35 22.64 -10.83
CA ALA A 197 -34.29 21.25 -11.27
C ALA A 197 -33.55 20.32 -10.28
N HIS A 198 -32.65 20.87 -9.46
CA HIS A 198 -31.69 20.10 -8.65
C HIS A 198 -32.36 19.12 -7.67
N GLN A 199 -33.46 19.52 -7.01
CA GLN A 199 -34.21 18.63 -6.12
C GLN A 199 -34.83 17.44 -6.87
N GLY A 200 -35.25 17.64 -8.12
CA GLY A 200 -35.73 16.57 -8.99
C GLY A 200 -34.61 15.58 -9.32
N VAL A 201 -33.44 16.11 -9.74
CA VAL A 201 -32.24 15.31 -10.05
C VAL A 201 -31.78 14.49 -8.83
N ILE A 202 -31.71 15.09 -7.64
CA ILE A 202 -31.34 14.37 -6.41
C ILE A 202 -32.32 13.22 -6.15
N LYS A 203 -33.62 13.47 -6.28
CA LYS A 203 -34.64 12.43 -6.03
C LYS A 203 -34.53 11.28 -7.03
N GLU A 204 -34.37 11.57 -8.31
CA GLU A 204 -34.14 10.55 -9.35
C GLU A 204 -32.87 9.75 -9.05
N GLN A 205 -31.80 10.42 -8.63
CA GLN A 205 -30.54 9.77 -8.30
C GLN A 205 -30.65 8.85 -7.07
N VAL A 206 -31.43 9.22 -6.05
CA VAL A 206 -31.71 8.34 -4.89
C VAL A 206 -32.42 7.06 -5.35
N GLU A 207 -33.41 7.16 -6.24
CA GLU A 207 -34.11 5.98 -6.76
C GLU A 207 -33.21 5.12 -7.65
N ALA A 208 -32.32 5.73 -8.43
CA ALA A 208 -31.30 5.02 -9.19
C ALA A 208 -30.32 4.25 -8.27
N LEU A 209 -29.87 4.87 -7.18
CA LEU A 209 -29.00 4.21 -6.19
C LEU A 209 -29.69 3.02 -5.51
N LYS A 210 -30.98 3.14 -5.14
CA LYS A 210 -31.76 2.01 -4.61
C LYS A 210 -31.85 0.86 -5.63
N THR A 211 -32.14 1.18 -6.90
CA THR A 211 -32.22 0.20 -7.99
C THR A 211 -30.88 -0.51 -8.21
N ASN A 212 -29.76 0.21 -8.07
CA ASN A 212 -28.42 -0.38 -8.14
C ASN A 212 -28.16 -1.35 -6.98
N VAL A 213 -28.57 -1.02 -5.76
CA VAL A 213 -28.48 -1.92 -4.60
C VAL A 213 -29.32 -3.18 -4.85
N GLU A 214 -30.56 -3.06 -5.33
CA GLU A 214 -31.39 -4.21 -5.69
C GLU A 214 -30.75 -5.10 -6.77
N THR A 215 -30.11 -4.49 -7.77
CA THR A 215 -29.38 -5.20 -8.82
C THR A 215 -28.16 -5.95 -8.26
N SER A 216 -27.40 -5.31 -7.36
CA SER A 216 -26.29 -5.92 -6.64
C SER A 216 -26.74 -7.10 -5.77
N ILE A 217 -27.86 -6.96 -5.06
CA ILE A 217 -28.47 -8.04 -4.27
C ILE A 217 -28.77 -9.24 -5.16
N LYS A 218 -29.38 -9.02 -6.32
CA LYS A 218 -29.68 -10.10 -7.27
C LYS A 218 -28.40 -10.75 -7.79
N GLY A 219 -27.41 -9.96 -8.19
CA GLY A 219 -26.11 -10.47 -8.63
C GLY A 219 -25.41 -11.30 -7.56
N MET A 220 -25.48 -10.88 -6.28
CA MET A 220 -24.94 -11.61 -5.14
C MET A 220 -25.63 -12.97 -4.95
N LYS A 221 -26.96 -13.02 -5.06
CA LYS A 221 -27.72 -14.27 -5.01
C LYS A 221 -27.32 -15.21 -6.15
N ASP A 222 -27.25 -14.70 -7.38
CA ASP A 222 -26.85 -15.49 -8.54
C ASP A 222 -25.43 -16.05 -8.38
N GLU A 223 -24.50 -15.30 -7.80
CA GLU A 223 -23.13 -15.78 -7.56
C GLU A 223 -23.06 -16.78 -6.41
N ALA A 224 -23.84 -16.60 -5.35
CA ALA A 224 -24.01 -17.57 -4.27
C ALA A 224 -24.53 -18.92 -4.80
N GLU A 225 -25.56 -18.89 -5.66
CA GLU A 225 -26.12 -20.09 -6.30
C GLU A 225 -25.09 -20.80 -7.20
N LYS A 226 -24.33 -20.06 -8.00
CA LYS A 226 -23.25 -20.63 -8.82
C LYS A 226 -22.15 -21.24 -7.96
N LEU A 227 -21.74 -20.56 -6.88
CA LEU A 227 -20.74 -21.08 -5.96
C LEU A 227 -21.23 -22.37 -5.31
N LYS A 228 -22.47 -22.39 -4.81
CA LYS A 228 -23.10 -23.60 -4.24
C LYS A 228 -23.11 -24.74 -5.26
N ALA A 229 -23.57 -24.48 -6.48
CA ALA A 229 -23.67 -25.51 -7.51
C ALA A 229 -22.29 -26.09 -7.89
N ARG A 230 -21.27 -25.23 -8.03
CA ARG A 230 -19.89 -25.66 -8.29
C ARG A 230 -19.32 -26.45 -7.10
N TRP A 231 -19.59 -25.99 -5.89
CA TRP A 231 -19.16 -26.67 -4.67
C TRP A 231 -19.79 -28.06 -4.58
N ASP A 232 -21.12 -28.19 -4.69
CA ASP A 232 -21.80 -29.49 -4.60
C ASP A 232 -21.38 -30.48 -5.71
N GLN A 233 -21.11 -29.97 -6.91
CA GLN A 233 -20.70 -30.80 -8.04
C GLN A 233 -19.28 -31.37 -7.87
N PHE A 234 -18.35 -30.56 -7.37
CA PHE A 234 -16.92 -30.86 -7.41
C PHE A 234 -16.27 -31.04 -6.03
N LYS A 235 -17.00 -30.85 -4.92
CA LYS A 235 -16.46 -31.11 -3.59
C LYS A 235 -15.96 -32.56 -3.48
N PRO A 236 -14.83 -32.78 -2.79
CA PRO A 236 -14.23 -34.11 -2.72
C PRO A 236 -15.22 -35.14 -2.17
N ARG A 237 -15.37 -36.27 -2.86
CA ARG A 237 -16.23 -37.37 -2.44
C ARG A 237 -15.42 -38.40 -1.64
N SER A 238 -16.10 -39.36 -1.02
CA SER A 238 -15.46 -40.38 -0.18
C SER A 238 -14.44 -41.25 -0.92
N ASP A 239 -14.58 -41.40 -2.23
CA ASP A 239 -13.64 -42.09 -3.13
C ASP A 239 -12.34 -41.30 -3.36
N ALA A 240 -12.38 -39.96 -3.29
CA ALA A 240 -11.18 -39.13 -3.37
C ALA A 240 -10.17 -39.44 -2.25
N LEU A 241 -10.65 -39.98 -1.11
CA LEU A 241 -9.79 -40.47 -0.02
C LEU A 241 -8.99 -41.72 -0.37
N GLN A 242 -9.12 -42.29 -1.57
CA GLN A 242 -8.27 -43.39 -2.04
C GLN A 242 -7.18 -42.92 -3.02
N GLY A 243 -7.21 -41.65 -3.41
CA GLY A 243 -6.25 -41.09 -4.37
C GLY A 243 -4.84 -40.99 -3.80
N ASP A 244 -3.86 -40.81 -4.68
CA ASP A 244 -2.46 -40.62 -4.29
C ASP A 244 -2.21 -39.26 -3.62
N ARG A 245 -0.96 -38.99 -3.20
CA ARG A 245 -0.61 -37.74 -2.51
C ARG A 245 -0.94 -36.50 -3.35
N ASP A 246 -0.73 -36.56 -4.67
CA ASP A 246 -0.93 -35.42 -5.57
C ASP A 246 -2.43 -35.14 -5.78
N GLU A 247 -3.23 -36.19 -5.97
CA GLU A 247 -4.70 -36.08 -6.07
C GLU A 247 -5.32 -35.48 -4.79
N MET A 248 -4.80 -35.86 -3.62
CA MET A 248 -5.26 -35.35 -2.33
C MET A 248 -4.92 -33.88 -2.13
N LEU A 249 -3.70 -33.47 -2.47
CA LEU A 249 -3.29 -32.07 -2.40
C LEU A 249 -4.08 -31.20 -3.37
N LYS A 250 -4.41 -31.71 -4.58
CA LYS A 250 -5.30 -31.01 -5.53
C LYS A 250 -6.72 -30.84 -4.97
N ALA A 251 -7.26 -31.86 -4.31
CA ALA A 251 -8.57 -31.76 -3.65
C ALA A 251 -8.58 -30.70 -2.55
N ILE A 252 -7.50 -30.63 -1.75
CA ILE A 252 -7.33 -29.59 -0.71
C ILE A 252 -7.21 -28.20 -1.33
N GLN A 253 -6.44 -28.07 -2.40
CA GLN A 253 -6.29 -26.81 -3.12
C GLN A 253 -7.65 -26.30 -3.65
N PHE A 254 -8.48 -27.20 -4.20
CA PHE A 254 -9.85 -26.86 -4.60
C PHE A 254 -10.68 -26.33 -3.42
N ILE A 255 -10.62 -26.99 -2.24
CA ILE A 255 -11.34 -26.53 -1.05
C ILE A 255 -10.91 -25.11 -0.67
N LYS A 256 -9.60 -24.84 -0.63
CA LYS A 256 -9.06 -23.51 -0.32
C LYS A 256 -9.48 -22.45 -1.32
N GLU A 257 -9.45 -22.76 -2.62
CA GLU A 257 -9.92 -21.85 -3.66
C GLU A 257 -11.41 -21.50 -3.48
N LYS A 258 -12.24 -22.47 -3.09
CA LYS A 258 -13.65 -22.24 -2.80
C LYS A 258 -13.87 -21.45 -1.52
N ARG A 259 -13.04 -21.64 -0.49
CA ARG A 259 -13.03 -20.78 0.71
C ARG A 259 -12.75 -19.32 0.36
N VAL A 260 -11.78 -19.05 -0.50
CA VAL A 260 -11.47 -17.69 -0.94
C VAL A 260 -12.64 -17.08 -1.70
N GLN A 261 -13.24 -17.82 -2.64
CA GLN A 261 -14.43 -17.36 -3.36
C GLN A 261 -15.62 -17.08 -2.42
N TRP A 262 -15.81 -17.92 -1.39
CA TRP A 262 -16.82 -17.69 -0.37
C TRP A 262 -16.51 -16.43 0.46
N GLN A 263 -15.24 -16.18 0.80
CA GLN A 263 -14.86 -14.98 1.55
C GLN A 263 -15.17 -13.70 0.76
N GLU A 264 -14.84 -13.67 -0.54
CA GLU A 264 -15.20 -12.54 -1.42
C GLU A 264 -16.71 -12.30 -1.46
N LEU A 265 -17.50 -13.38 -1.49
CA LEU A 265 -18.96 -13.33 -1.46
C LEU A 265 -19.48 -12.81 -0.10
N SER A 266 -18.87 -13.24 1.00
CA SER A 266 -19.20 -12.79 2.37
C SER A 266 -18.88 -11.31 2.58
N ASP A 267 -17.71 -10.85 2.13
CA ASP A 267 -17.31 -9.44 2.21
C ASP A 267 -18.25 -8.56 1.36
N GLY A 268 -18.63 -9.06 0.18
CA GLY A 268 -19.64 -8.45 -0.67
C GLY A 268 -21.02 -8.37 -0.02
N ARG A 269 -21.46 -9.42 0.69
CA ARG A 269 -22.69 -9.43 1.49
C ARG A 269 -22.67 -8.32 2.54
N GLU A 270 -21.60 -8.20 3.33
CA GLU A 270 -21.50 -7.17 4.37
C GLU A 270 -21.60 -5.75 3.77
N LYS A 271 -20.97 -5.53 2.60
CA LYS A 271 -21.06 -4.25 1.89
C LYS A 271 -22.51 -3.94 1.47
N ILE A 272 -23.21 -4.91 0.88
CA ILE A 272 -24.61 -4.74 0.47
C ILE A 272 -25.52 -4.51 1.67
N GLU A 273 -25.32 -5.21 2.79
CA GLU A 273 -26.10 -5.01 4.02
C GLU A 273 -25.93 -3.59 4.57
N LYS A 274 -24.70 -3.05 4.54
CA LYS A 274 -24.43 -1.64 4.90
C LYS A 274 -25.14 -0.67 3.96
N GLU A 275 -25.06 -0.88 2.64
CA GLU A 275 -25.75 -0.07 1.64
C GLU A 275 -27.28 -0.12 1.83
N CYS A 276 -27.86 -1.31 2.10
CA CYS A 276 -29.28 -1.46 2.41
C CYS A 276 -29.67 -0.64 3.65
N GLY A 277 -28.87 -0.71 4.72
CA GLY A 277 -29.09 0.05 5.95
C GLY A 277 -29.07 1.56 5.72
N GLN A 278 -28.19 2.06 4.85
CA GLN A 278 -28.12 3.47 4.45
C GLN A 278 -29.42 3.93 3.77
N PHE A 279 -29.94 3.15 2.82
CA PHE A 279 -31.15 3.50 2.07
C PHE A 279 -32.47 3.09 2.78
N GLY A 280 -32.39 2.50 3.98
CA GLY A 280 -33.55 1.99 4.72
C GLY A 280 -34.26 0.83 4.01
N LEU A 281 -33.53 0.09 3.16
CA LEU A 281 -34.02 -1.10 2.48
C LEU A 281 -33.89 -2.31 3.40
N GLU A 282 -34.83 -3.26 3.30
CA GLU A 282 -34.75 -4.50 4.06
C GLU A 282 -33.58 -5.35 3.51
N PRO A 283 -32.61 -5.76 4.36
CA PRO A 283 -31.50 -6.59 3.91
C PRO A 283 -31.99 -7.92 3.33
N PRO A 284 -31.39 -8.41 2.24
CA PRO A 284 -31.77 -9.70 1.68
C PRO A 284 -31.42 -10.83 2.66
N LYS A 285 -32.33 -11.80 2.79
CA LYS A 285 -31.97 -13.08 3.41
C LYS A 285 -31.04 -13.84 2.46
N LEU A 286 -29.80 -14.06 2.89
CA LEU A 286 -28.73 -14.72 2.15
C LEU A 286 -28.26 -15.97 2.89
N ASP A 287 -29.20 -16.72 3.49
CA ASP A 287 -28.95 -17.92 4.28
C ASP A 287 -28.10 -18.97 3.52
N LEU A 288 -28.20 -18.99 2.18
CA LEU A 288 -27.38 -19.84 1.31
C LEU A 288 -25.87 -19.61 1.50
N ILE A 289 -25.44 -18.38 1.78
CA ILE A 289 -24.02 -18.07 2.01
C ILE A 289 -23.55 -18.74 3.31
N ASP A 290 -24.39 -18.74 4.35
CA ASP A 290 -24.11 -19.38 5.63
C ASP A 290 -24.09 -20.92 5.47
N GLU A 291 -25.01 -21.49 4.68
CA GLU A 291 -25.00 -22.92 4.35
C GLU A 291 -23.73 -23.36 3.61
N ILE A 292 -23.23 -22.56 2.67
CA ILE A 292 -21.96 -22.83 1.97
C ILE A 292 -20.79 -22.79 2.97
N ASP A 293 -20.80 -21.82 3.88
CA ASP A 293 -19.75 -21.64 4.88
C ASP A 293 -19.59 -22.89 5.75
N ASP A 294 -20.71 -23.34 6.33
CA ASP A 294 -20.76 -24.48 7.22
C ASP A 294 -20.27 -25.76 6.52
N ASP A 295 -20.68 -25.99 5.27
CA ASP A 295 -20.24 -27.15 4.49
C ASP A 295 -18.74 -27.05 4.15
N ILE A 296 -18.24 -25.90 3.66
CA ILE A 296 -16.80 -25.74 3.38
C ILE A 296 -15.98 -25.91 4.67
N LYS A 297 -16.43 -25.37 5.81
CA LYS A 297 -15.75 -25.49 7.11
C LYS A 297 -15.61 -26.95 7.52
N GLN A 298 -16.69 -27.72 7.41
CA GLN A 298 -16.66 -29.14 7.69
C GLN A 298 -15.63 -29.87 6.82
N PHE A 299 -15.51 -29.51 5.54
CA PHE A 299 -14.50 -30.08 4.66
C PHE A 299 -13.08 -29.63 5.00
N GLU A 300 -12.86 -28.36 5.35
CA GLU A 300 -11.56 -27.87 5.78
C GLU A 300 -11.05 -28.58 7.04
N ASP A 301 -11.89 -28.68 8.06
CA ASP A 301 -11.57 -29.38 9.32
C ASP A 301 -11.19 -30.85 9.07
N ASN A 302 -11.84 -31.48 8.09
CA ASN A 302 -11.59 -32.86 7.73
C ASN A 302 -10.37 -33.06 6.82
N TRP A 303 -10.10 -32.15 5.89
CA TRP A 303 -9.11 -32.35 4.81
C TRP A 303 -7.77 -31.64 5.06
N LEU A 304 -7.76 -30.45 5.68
CA LEU A 304 -6.53 -29.68 5.86
C LEU A 304 -5.50 -30.37 6.77
N ILE A 305 -5.95 -31.26 7.65
CA ILE A 305 -5.06 -32.08 8.48
C ILE A 305 -4.09 -32.93 7.64
N TYR A 306 -4.49 -33.34 6.44
CA TYR A 306 -3.64 -34.10 5.52
C TYR A 306 -2.54 -33.23 4.92
N GLU A 307 -2.85 -32.01 4.50
CA GLU A 307 -1.85 -31.05 4.04
C GLU A 307 -0.87 -30.71 5.16
N MET A 308 -1.37 -30.45 6.38
CA MET A 308 -0.52 -30.20 7.54
C MET A 308 0.46 -31.36 7.79
N PHE A 309 0.00 -32.60 7.69
CA PHE A 309 0.86 -33.78 7.83
C PHE A 309 1.95 -33.82 6.77
N ASN A 310 1.59 -33.56 5.50
CA ASN A 310 2.56 -33.59 4.40
C ASN A 310 3.56 -32.43 4.46
N ASN A 311 3.13 -31.25 4.88
CA ASN A 311 4.03 -30.10 5.09
C ASN A 311 5.03 -30.39 6.20
N ASP A 312 4.58 -30.92 7.35
CA ASP A 312 5.47 -31.33 8.43
C ASP A 312 6.41 -32.47 7.96
N LEU A 313 5.91 -33.45 7.21
CA LEU A 313 6.72 -34.53 6.64
C LEU A 313 7.81 -33.98 5.70
N ASP A 314 7.48 -32.97 4.89
CA ASP A 314 8.41 -32.37 3.95
C ASP A 314 9.55 -31.62 4.63
N THR A 315 9.37 -31.14 5.86
CA THR A 315 10.48 -30.57 6.65
C THR A 315 11.60 -31.58 6.89
N LEU A 316 11.27 -32.87 6.98
CA LEU A 316 12.22 -33.96 7.12
C LEU A 316 12.60 -34.55 5.76
N SER A 317 11.64 -34.70 4.85
CA SER A 317 11.82 -35.42 3.58
C SER A 317 12.81 -34.72 2.64
N GLN A 318 12.94 -33.38 2.73
CA GLN A 318 13.81 -32.61 1.85
C GLN A 318 15.29 -32.64 2.23
N GLU A 319 15.65 -33.14 3.43
CA GLU A 319 17.05 -33.26 3.87
C GLU A 319 17.78 -34.34 3.06
N GLU A 320 19.05 -34.07 2.73
CA GLU A 320 19.91 -35.04 2.07
C GLU A 320 20.10 -36.27 2.96
N TRP A 321 19.96 -37.46 2.39
CA TRP A 321 20.02 -38.72 3.12
C TRP A 321 21.35 -38.89 3.85
N ILE A 322 22.45 -38.43 3.25
CA ILE A 322 23.79 -38.51 3.87
C ILE A 322 23.85 -37.80 5.23
N VAL A 323 23.06 -36.73 5.41
CA VAL A 323 22.93 -35.99 6.67
C VAL A 323 21.87 -36.63 7.55
N PHE A 324 20.69 -36.91 6.98
CA PHE A 324 19.52 -37.40 7.71
C PHE A 324 19.67 -38.83 8.26
N ARG A 325 20.48 -39.70 7.64
CA ARG A 325 20.68 -41.09 8.07
C ARG A 325 21.20 -41.26 9.51
N SER A 326 21.85 -40.23 10.06
CA SER A 326 22.30 -40.18 11.46
C SER A 326 21.20 -39.73 12.43
N LYS A 327 20.10 -39.17 11.92
CA LYS A 327 19.00 -38.54 12.67
C LYS A 327 17.66 -39.23 12.44
N THR A 328 17.63 -40.51 12.08
CA THR A 328 16.38 -41.24 11.79
C THR A 328 15.40 -41.25 12.97
N TYR A 329 15.87 -41.04 14.20
CA TYR A 329 15.02 -40.88 15.39
C TYR A 329 14.04 -39.68 15.29
N LEU A 330 14.40 -38.62 14.54
CA LEU A 330 13.51 -37.48 14.30
C LEU A 330 12.25 -37.90 13.51
N PHE A 331 12.38 -38.91 12.65
CA PHE A 331 11.24 -39.47 11.94
C PHE A 331 10.34 -40.27 12.90
N ASP A 332 10.91 -41.04 13.82
CA ASP A 332 10.13 -41.75 14.84
C ASP A 332 9.38 -40.79 15.77
N GLU A 333 10.03 -39.69 16.19
CA GLU A 333 9.40 -38.62 16.97
C GLU A 333 8.25 -37.96 16.21
N PHE A 334 8.46 -37.64 14.92
CA PHE A 334 7.43 -37.12 14.03
C PHE A 334 6.22 -38.06 13.95
N LEU A 335 6.45 -39.35 13.71
CA LEU A 335 5.38 -40.36 13.63
C LEU A 335 4.67 -40.57 14.96
N GLY A 336 5.39 -40.50 16.08
CA GLY A 336 4.83 -40.54 17.43
C GLY A 336 3.88 -39.36 17.68
N LYS A 337 4.38 -38.13 17.45
CA LYS A 337 3.61 -36.88 17.58
C LYS A 337 2.34 -36.90 16.74
N TRP A 338 2.43 -37.32 15.48
CA TRP A 338 1.26 -37.37 14.60
C TRP A 338 0.28 -38.47 14.98
N MET A 339 0.75 -39.63 15.46
CA MET A 339 -0.12 -40.68 15.95
C MET A 339 -0.91 -40.25 17.19
N GLU A 340 -0.28 -39.54 18.13
CA GLU A 340 -0.95 -38.97 19.30
C GLU A 340 -1.97 -37.90 18.90
N LYS A 341 -1.58 -36.98 18.00
CA LYS A 341 -2.47 -35.93 17.48
C LYS A 341 -3.71 -36.49 16.80
N LEU A 342 -3.56 -37.54 15.97
CA LEU A 342 -4.67 -38.18 15.27
C LEU A 342 -5.60 -38.95 16.23
N LYS A 343 -5.06 -39.53 17.31
CA LYS A 343 -5.87 -40.21 18.34
C LYS A 343 -6.62 -39.24 19.27
N GLY A 344 -6.02 -38.09 19.56
CA GLY A 344 -6.63 -37.05 20.39
C GLY A 344 -7.65 -36.18 19.66
N GLY A 345 -7.63 -36.16 18.33
CA GLY A 345 -8.54 -35.39 17.48
C GLY A 345 -9.85 -36.10 17.13
N SER A 346 -10.71 -35.40 16.38
CA SER A 346 -11.94 -35.97 15.83
C SER A 346 -11.64 -37.15 14.89
N GLN A 347 -12.42 -38.22 15.02
CA GLN A 347 -12.27 -39.42 14.20
C GLN A 347 -13.02 -39.22 12.89
N THR A 348 -12.29 -38.82 11.85
CA THR A 348 -12.78 -38.55 10.50
C THR A 348 -12.21 -39.60 9.55
N HIS A 349 -12.80 -39.76 8.37
CA HIS A 349 -12.24 -40.69 7.38
C HIS A 349 -10.80 -40.31 6.98
N MET A 350 -10.47 -39.02 6.99
CA MET A 350 -9.11 -38.54 6.75
C MET A 350 -8.15 -38.91 7.89
N SER A 351 -8.57 -38.74 9.14
CA SER A 351 -7.70 -39.06 10.27
C SER A 351 -7.42 -40.57 10.36
N VAL A 352 -8.40 -41.42 10.04
CA VAL A 352 -8.21 -42.87 9.93
C VAL A 352 -7.25 -43.24 8.79
N ARG A 353 -7.33 -42.58 7.63
CA ARG A 353 -6.37 -42.78 6.54
C ARG A 353 -4.95 -42.38 6.98
N LEU A 354 -4.79 -41.20 7.55
CA LEU A 354 -3.48 -40.73 8.04
C LEU A 354 -2.90 -41.66 9.11
N MET A 355 -3.73 -42.26 9.97
CA MET A 355 -3.25 -43.27 10.92
C MET A 355 -2.63 -44.46 10.20
N LYS A 356 -3.24 -44.96 9.12
CA LYS A 356 -2.66 -46.03 8.29
C LYS A 356 -1.36 -45.60 7.61
N ASP A 357 -1.30 -44.38 7.10
CA ASP A 357 -0.07 -43.84 6.50
C ASP A 357 1.05 -43.73 7.55
N VAL A 358 0.73 -43.29 8.77
CA VAL A 358 1.67 -43.25 9.90
C VAL A 358 2.13 -44.64 10.33
N GLU A 359 1.23 -45.62 10.36
CA GLU A 359 1.58 -47.02 10.64
C GLU A 359 2.52 -47.60 9.58
N HIS A 360 2.22 -47.39 8.29
CA HIS A 360 3.11 -47.74 7.19
C HIS A 360 4.49 -47.10 7.37
N PHE A 361 4.54 -45.80 7.66
CA PHE A 361 5.82 -45.11 7.89
C PHE A 361 6.59 -45.59 9.12
N LYS A 362 5.93 -46.15 10.15
CA LYS A 362 6.64 -46.80 11.28
C LYS A 362 7.32 -48.10 10.86
N GLU A 363 6.69 -48.88 9.97
CA GLU A 363 7.33 -50.06 9.37
C GLU A 363 8.54 -49.66 8.53
N VAL A 364 8.40 -48.61 7.71
CA VAL A 364 9.51 -48.02 6.95
C VAL A 364 10.64 -47.60 7.88
N SER A 365 10.34 -46.86 8.95
CA SER A 365 11.33 -46.38 9.92
C SER A 365 12.15 -47.52 10.52
N SER A 366 11.48 -48.64 10.85
CA SER A 366 12.13 -49.85 11.36
C SER A 366 13.08 -50.50 10.34
N ALA A 367 12.81 -50.35 9.04
CA ALA A 367 13.63 -50.84 7.95
C ALA A 367 14.77 -49.86 7.54
N LEU A 368 14.62 -48.55 7.77
CA LEU A 368 15.60 -47.51 7.38
C LEU A 368 17.00 -47.73 7.94
N LYS A 369 17.14 -48.42 9.09
CA LYS A 369 18.45 -48.78 9.64
C LYS A 369 19.30 -49.61 8.68
N PHE A 370 18.66 -50.38 7.78
CA PHE A 370 19.35 -51.15 6.74
C PHE A 370 19.64 -50.32 5.47
N CYS A 371 19.13 -49.10 5.38
CA CYS A 371 19.35 -48.16 4.27
C CYS A 371 20.43 -47.10 4.60
N ARG A 372 20.99 -47.07 5.81
CA ARG A 372 22.03 -46.11 6.23
C ARG A 372 23.32 -46.24 5.41
N GLY A 373 23.66 -47.49 5.13
CA GLY A 373 24.77 -47.88 4.28
C GLY A 373 26.15 -47.53 4.81
N ASP A 374 26.36 -47.66 6.13
CA ASP A 374 27.63 -47.33 6.79
C ASP A 374 28.83 -48.13 6.26
N VAL A 375 28.59 -49.35 5.77
CA VAL A 375 29.61 -50.26 5.22
C VAL A 375 29.49 -50.51 3.71
N LEU A 376 28.56 -49.82 3.04
CA LEU A 376 28.29 -50.05 1.62
C LEU A 376 29.35 -49.36 0.75
N SER A 377 29.87 -50.09 -0.24
CA SER A 377 30.70 -49.56 -1.31
C SER A 377 29.82 -48.92 -2.40
N ALA A 378 30.43 -48.25 -3.38
CA ALA A 378 29.71 -47.70 -4.51
C ALA A 378 28.85 -48.77 -5.23
N ASP A 379 29.38 -49.97 -5.47
CA ASP A 379 28.64 -51.05 -6.12
C ASP A 379 27.43 -51.53 -5.30
N HIS A 380 27.59 -51.59 -3.98
CA HIS A 380 26.49 -51.93 -3.07
C HIS A 380 25.37 -50.88 -3.09
N TRP A 381 25.70 -49.59 -3.15
CA TRP A 381 24.71 -48.53 -3.32
C TRP A 381 23.95 -48.66 -4.65
N HIS A 382 24.65 -48.95 -5.75
CA HIS A 382 24.00 -49.15 -7.05
C HIS A 382 23.08 -50.37 -7.05
N GLU A 383 23.48 -51.47 -6.42
CA GLU A 383 22.62 -52.66 -6.26
C GLU A 383 21.37 -52.33 -5.45
N MET A 384 21.53 -51.63 -4.33
CA MET A 384 20.42 -51.18 -3.48
C MET A 384 19.42 -50.31 -4.25
N PHE A 385 19.91 -49.29 -4.96
CA PHE A 385 19.06 -48.40 -5.74
C PHE A 385 18.29 -49.14 -6.84
N ARG A 386 18.93 -50.13 -7.46
CA ARG A 386 18.31 -50.92 -8.54
C ARG A 386 17.14 -51.75 -8.05
N PHE A 387 17.29 -52.50 -6.95
CA PHE A 387 16.20 -53.37 -6.50
C PHE A 387 15.11 -52.61 -5.72
N LEU A 388 15.44 -51.48 -5.10
CA LEU A 388 14.44 -50.58 -4.51
C LEU A 388 13.66 -49.76 -5.55
N GLY A 389 14.10 -49.75 -6.81
CA GLY A 389 13.40 -49.05 -7.89
C GLY A 389 13.65 -47.53 -7.91
N LEU A 390 14.76 -47.05 -7.36
CA LEU A 390 15.14 -45.64 -7.43
C LEU A 390 15.51 -45.24 -8.88
N PRO A 391 15.35 -43.96 -9.27
CA PRO A 391 15.65 -43.50 -10.62
C PRO A 391 17.10 -43.78 -11.06
N ARG A 392 17.29 -44.08 -12.35
CA ARG A 392 18.62 -44.31 -12.92
C ARG A 392 19.47 -43.03 -12.83
N GLY A 393 20.69 -43.16 -12.32
CA GLY A 393 21.61 -42.03 -12.10
C GLY A 393 21.51 -41.40 -10.71
N THR A 394 20.71 -41.98 -9.81
CA THR A 394 20.72 -41.60 -8.37
C THR A 394 22.09 -41.89 -7.78
N THR A 395 22.70 -40.90 -7.13
CA THR A 395 23.95 -41.03 -6.39
C THR A 395 23.69 -40.75 -4.91
N ILE A 396 24.54 -41.30 -4.03
CA ILE A 396 24.42 -41.07 -2.58
C ILE A 396 24.45 -39.58 -2.22
N GLU A 397 25.22 -38.78 -2.95
CA GLU A 397 25.35 -37.33 -2.75
C GLU A 397 24.06 -36.56 -3.03
N LYS A 398 23.21 -37.07 -3.94
CA LYS A 398 21.97 -36.41 -4.37
C LYS A 398 20.72 -37.05 -3.78
N LEU A 399 20.86 -38.17 -3.08
CA LEU A 399 19.76 -38.91 -2.49
C LEU A 399 19.18 -38.11 -1.31
N LYS A 400 17.89 -37.84 -1.34
CA LYS A 400 17.13 -37.23 -0.24
C LYS A 400 16.34 -38.28 0.53
N PHE A 401 15.91 -37.92 1.73
CA PHE A 401 15.00 -38.80 2.48
C PHE A 401 13.66 -39.02 1.73
N ALA A 402 13.16 -38.00 1.02
CA ALA A 402 11.98 -38.09 0.16
C ALA A 402 12.09 -39.20 -0.90
N ASP A 403 13.28 -39.40 -1.48
CA ASP A 403 13.50 -40.44 -2.48
C ASP A 403 13.28 -41.84 -1.87
N LEU A 404 13.75 -42.06 -0.64
CA LEU A 404 13.51 -43.32 0.09
C LEU A 404 12.04 -43.49 0.49
N LEU A 405 11.37 -42.41 0.88
CA LEU A 405 9.93 -42.46 1.16
C LEU A 405 9.10 -42.80 -0.09
N SER A 406 9.53 -42.35 -1.27
CA SER A 406 8.86 -42.65 -2.54
C SER A 406 8.87 -44.15 -2.90
N VAL A 407 9.91 -44.86 -2.44
CA VAL A 407 10.07 -46.31 -2.60
C VAL A 407 9.81 -47.09 -1.29
N SER A 408 9.10 -46.48 -0.34
CA SER A 408 8.83 -47.04 1.00
C SER A 408 8.27 -48.46 1.00
N LYS A 409 7.33 -48.76 0.08
CA LYS A 409 6.78 -50.12 -0.09
C LYS A 409 7.86 -51.13 -0.48
N ALA A 410 8.71 -50.78 -1.44
CA ALA A 410 9.81 -51.63 -1.88
C ALA A 410 10.86 -51.84 -0.79
N ILE A 411 11.10 -50.85 0.08
CA ILE A 411 11.98 -50.98 1.25
C ILE A 411 11.46 -52.05 2.22
N ILE A 412 10.16 -52.03 2.52
CA ILE A 412 9.54 -53.03 3.40
C ILE A 412 9.58 -54.42 2.75
N GLU A 413 9.14 -54.53 1.50
CA GLU A 413 9.08 -55.81 0.77
C GLU A 413 10.46 -56.46 0.59
N ASN A 414 11.52 -55.66 0.42
CA ASN A 414 12.89 -56.14 0.20
C ASN A 414 13.78 -56.02 1.44
N VAL A 415 13.22 -55.92 2.64
CA VAL A 415 13.99 -55.73 3.89
C VAL A 415 15.02 -56.85 4.14
N ASP A 416 14.72 -58.08 3.75
CA ASP A 416 15.65 -59.20 3.91
C ASP A 416 16.80 -59.15 2.88
N GLN A 417 16.54 -58.66 1.66
CA GLN A 417 17.60 -58.39 0.70
C GLN A 417 18.51 -57.26 1.19
N LEU A 418 17.95 -56.20 1.80
CA LEU A 418 18.72 -55.13 2.43
C LEU A 418 19.62 -55.67 3.57
N LYS A 419 19.12 -56.59 4.40
CA LYS A 419 19.94 -57.24 5.45
C LYS A 419 21.09 -58.06 4.86
N GLN A 420 20.81 -58.85 3.82
CA GLN A 420 21.82 -59.68 3.15
C GLN A 420 22.91 -58.80 2.51
N LEU A 421 22.52 -57.72 1.84
CA LEU A 421 23.44 -56.76 1.24
C LEU A 421 24.37 -56.13 2.29
N ASN A 422 23.82 -55.68 3.42
CA ASN A 422 24.63 -55.13 4.53
C ASN A 422 25.57 -56.18 5.13
N SER A 423 25.10 -57.42 5.33
CA SER A 423 25.94 -58.51 5.85
C SER A 423 27.09 -58.84 4.91
N ARG A 424 26.85 -58.84 3.59
CA ARG A 424 27.88 -59.08 2.58
C ARG A 424 28.91 -57.95 2.56
N ALA A 425 28.43 -56.71 2.56
CA ALA A 425 29.28 -55.52 2.61
C ALA A 425 30.16 -55.48 3.87
N GLN A 426 29.60 -55.80 5.05
CA GLN A 426 30.35 -55.91 6.28
C GLN A 426 31.45 -56.98 6.20
N GLY A 427 31.14 -58.14 5.62
CA GLY A 427 32.12 -59.21 5.38
C GLY A 427 33.25 -58.75 4.46
N GLU A 428 32.94 -58.02 3.39
CA GLU A 428 33.94 -57.46 2.48
C GLU A 428 34.84 -56.40 3.14
N VAL A 429 34.28 -55.55 4.01
CA VAL A 429 35.07 -54.60 4.81
C VAL A 429 36.02 -55.35 5.73
N ALA A 430 35.54 -56.36 6.46
CA ALA A 430 36.39 -57.17 7.33
C ALA A 430 37.52 -57.88 6.56
N ILE A 431 37.24 -58.39 5.36
CA ILE A 431 38.27 -58.98 4.49
C ILE A 431 39.28 -57.91 4.04
N ARG A 432 38.81 -56.72 3.63
CA ARG A 432 39.68 -55.62 3.18
C ARG A 432 40.59 -55.12 4.30
N ASP A 433 40.04 -54.92 5.50
CA ASP A 433 40.79 -54.47 6.67
C ASP A 433 41.85 -55.51 7.03
N ALA A 434 41.51 -56.81 7.01
CA ALA A 434 42.48 -57.88 7.23
C ALA A 434 43.59 -57.89 6.16
N ILE A 435 43.28 -57.68 4.88
CA ILE A 435 44.30 -57.56 3.82
C ILE A 435 45.19 -56.34 4.03
N GLN A 436 44.62 -55.21 4.46
CA GLN A 436 45.38 -53.99 4.73
C GLN A 436 46.31 -54.17 5.94
N GLU A 437 45.83 -54.80 7.00
CA GLU A 437 46.65 -55.18 8.15
C GLU A 437 47.78 -56.14 7.75
N LEU A 438 47.50 -57.14 6.90
CA LEU A 438 48.52 -58.04 6.36
C LEU A 438 49.56 -57.30 5.53
N THR A 439 49.13 -56.32 4.74
CA THR A 439 50.03 -55.51 3.91
C THR A 439 50.91 -54.62 4.79
N LEU A 440 50.33 -53.99 5.82
CA LEU A 440 51.08 -53.17 6.79
C LEU A 440 52.08 -54.03 7.57
N TRP A 441 51.64 -55.20 8.02
CA TRP A 441 52.50 -56.18 8.69
C TRP A 441 53.68 -56.58 7.79
N ALA A 442 53.42 -56.91 6.53
CA ALA A 442 54.48 -57.29 5.58
C ALA A 442 55.49 -56.16 5.36
N ALA A 443 55.02 -54.91 5.31
CA ALA A 443 55.90 -53.74 5.14
C ALA A 443 56.74 -53.39 6.39
N GLN A 444 56.28 -53.78 7.59
CA GLN A 444 56.97 -53.48 8.86
C GLN A 444 57.81 -54.63 9.40
N THR A 445 57.62 -55.84 8.86
CA THR A 445 58.31 -57.04 9.35
C THR A 445 59.74 -57.05 8.81
N GLU A 446 60.70 -56.93 9.73
CA GLU A 446 62.12 -57.05 9.44
C GLU A 446 62.72 -58.24 10.21
N PHE A 447 63.75 -58.87 9.63
CA PHE A 447 64.51 -59.90 10.35
C PHE A 447 65.38 -59.27 11.44
N THR A 448 65.31 -59.79 12.66
CA THR A 448 66.26 -59.41 13.71
C THR A 448 67.65 -59.91 13.34
N LEU A 449 68.59 -59.02 13.08
CA LEU A 449 69.97 -59.35 12.72
C LEU A 449 70.90 -59.23 13.93
N ALA A 450 71.78 -60.21 14.12
CA ALA A 450 72.83 -60.19 15.13
C ALA A 450 74.21 -60.26 14.47
N ASP A 451 75.17 -59.52 15.00
CA ASP A 451 76.55 -59.56 14.52
C ASP A 451 77.22 -60.87 14.96
N TYR A 452 77.76 -61.60 13.98
CA TYR A 452 78.50 -62.84 14.15
C TYR A 452 79.89 -62.70 13.54
N LYS A 453 80.92 -62.97 14.34
CA LYS A 453 82.30 -62.89 13.88
C LYS A 453 82.78 -64.26 13.45
N HIS A 454 83.05 -64.41 12.15
CA HIS A 454 83.54 -65.64 11.58
C HIS A 454 85.02 -65.87 11.92
N SER A 455 85.47 -67.12 11.89
CA SER A 455 86.83 -67.55 12.24
C SER A 455 87.93 -66.96 11.35
N ASN A 456 87.57 -66.34 10.22
CA ASN A 456 88.46 -65.58 9.33
C ASN A 456 88.54 -64.07 9.67
N GLY A 457 87.90 -63.62 10.75
CA GLY A 457 87.90 -62.23 11.21
C GLY A 457 86.80 -61.34 10.62
N GLN A 458 85.99 -61.84 9.69
CA GLN A 458 84.88 -61.07 9.08
C GLN A 458 83.67 -60.99 10.02
N ASN A 459 83.03 -59.81 10.08
CA ASN A 459 81.75 -59.63 10.75
C ASN A 459 80.62 -59.87 9.74
N LEU A 460 79.76 -60.83 10.05
CA LEU A 460 78.56 -61.18 9.29
C LEU A 460 77.34 -60.83 10.13
N LYS A 461 76.25 -60.42 9.50
CA LYS A 461 74.94 -60.33 10.17
C LYS A 461 74.20 -61.62 9.95
N ILE A 462 73.88 -62.33 11.03
CA ILE A 462 73.06 -63.54 10.99
C ILE A 462 71.66 -63.23 11.52
N ILE A 463 70.65 -63.84 10.91
CA ILE A 463 69.27 -63.73 11.39
C ILE A 463 69.18 -64.47 12.73
N LYS A 464 68.67 -63.77 13.74
CA LYS A 464 68.36 -64.27 15.08
C LYS A 464 66.84 -64.36 15.23
N GLU A 465 66.37 -65.04 16.27
CA GLU A 465 64.94 -65.09 16.64
C GLU A 465 64.03 -65.73 15.58
N TRP A 466 64.57 -66.68 14.80
CA TRP A 466 63.83 -67.46 13.79
C TRP A 466 62.48 -68.00 14.26
N LYS A 467 62.35 -68.38 15.53
CA LYS A 467 61.09 -68.87 16.09
C LYS A 467 59.99 -67.81 16.03
N GLU A 468 60.31 -66.54 16.29
CA GLU A 468 59.34 -65.44 16.26
C GLU A 468 58.95 -65.10 14.83
N SER A 469 59.92 -65.00 13.91
CA SER A 469 59.65 -64.76 12.48
C SER A 469 58.84 -65.89 11.82
N ILE A 470 59.06 -67.15 12.21
CA ILE A 470 58.29 -68.28 11.69
C ILE A 470 56.87 -68.29 12.29
N ASN A 471 56.72 -67.97 13.57
CA ASN A 471 55.41 -67.90 14.22
C ASN A 471 54.54 -66.78 13.64
N SER A 472 55.12 -65.61 13.36
CA SER A 472 54.39 -64.50 12.73
C SER A 472 53.90 -64.86 11.32
N VAL A 473 54.76 -65.48 10.51
CA VAL A 473 54.39 -66.00 9.18
C VAL A 473 53.30 -67.07 9.28
N SER A 474 53.36 -67.96 10.27
CA SER A 474 52.33 -68.98 10.50
C SER A 474 50.97 -68.38 10.88
N LEU A 475 50.96 -67.29 11.66
CA LEU A 475 49.73 -66.57 12.01
C LEU A 475 49.10 -65.91 10.78
N VAL A 476 49.93 -65.25 9.97
CA VAL A 476 49.53 -64.63 8.69
C VAL A 476 48.95 -65.68 7.74
N PHE A 477 49.59 -66.84 7.66
CA PHE A 477 49.08 -67.96 6.87
C PHE A 477 47.71 -68.45 7.33
N GLY A 478 47.49 -68.50 8.65
CA GLY A 478 46.18 -68.81 9.24
C GLY A 478 45.11 -67.79 8.86
N VAL A 479 45.45 -66.50 8.82
CA VAL A 479 44.53 -65.42 8.39
C VAL A 479 44.18 -65.55 6.91
N ILE A 480 45.17 -65.77 6.03
CA ILE A 480 44.95 -65.92 4.58
C ILE A 480 44.05 -67.13 4.28
N LEU A 481 44.30 -68.26 4.95
CA LEU A 481 43.45 -69.45 4.83
C LEU A 481 42.02 -69.22 5.36
N GLY A 482 41.89 -68.52 6.49
CA GLY A 482 40.60 -68.17 7.09
C GLY A 482 39.75 -67.24 6.22
N LEU A 483 40.39 -66.40 5.40
CA LEU A 483 39.72 -65.47 4.46
C LEU A 483 39.40 -66.12 3.11
N GLY A 484 39.82 -67.38 2.86
CA GLY A 484 39.60 -68.06 1.58
C GLY A 484 40.35 -67.45 0.40
N LEU A 485 41.35 -66.60 0.66
CA LEU A 485 42.19 -65.99 -0.37
C LEU A 485 43.14 -67.07 -0.89
N GLY A 486 42.98 -67.45 -2.16
CA GLY A 486 43.73 -68.55 -2.76
C GLY A 486 45.25 -68.39 -2.68
N ILE A 487 45.96 -69.51 -2.84
CA ILE A 487 47.44 -69.70 -2.75
C ILE A 487 48.27 -68.66 -3.53
N ARG A 488 47.67 -67.90 -4.45
CA ARG A 488 48.35 -66.88 -5.25
C ARG A 488 48.80 -65.66 -4.43
N TYR A 489 47.97 -65.17 -3.51
CA TYR A 489 48.33 -64.03 -2.63
C TYR A 489 49.44 -64.38 -1.62
N PHE A 490 49.57 -65.66 -1.29
CA PHE A 490 50.59 -66.18 -0.39
C PHE A 490 52.01 -66.04 -0.98
N TRP A 491 52.19 -66.28 -2.28
CA TRP A 491 53.49 -66.16 -2.92
C TRP A 491 53.96 -64.72 -3.03
N ASP A 492 53.06 -63.78 -3.32
CA ASP A 492 53.42 -62.36 -3.43
C ASP A 492 53.84 -61.77 -2.07
N ILE A 493 53.19 -62.17 -0.96
CA ILE A 493 53.56 -61.72 0.40
C ILE A 493 54.88 -62.34 0.86
N ILE A 494 55.12 -63.62 0.56
CA ILE A 494 56.40 -64.28 0.88
C ILE A 494 57.56 -63.64 0.13
N ILE A 495 57.37 -63.29 -1.14
CA ILE A 495 58.45 -62.66 -1.92
C ILE A 495 58.84 -61.30 -1.34
N VAL A 496 57.89 -60.53 -0.77
CA VAL A 496 58.17 -59.24 -0.12
C VAL A 496 58.82 -59.39 1.25
N VAL A 497 58.51 -60.45 2.00
CA VAL A 497 59.10 -60.69 3.33
C VAL A 497 60.50 -61.32 3.25
N PHE A 498 60.79 -62.05 2.16
CA PHE A 498 62.06 -62.78 1.98
C PHE A 498 63.06 -62.14 1.01
N CYS A 499 62.67 -61.09 0.28
CA CYS A 499 63.57 -60.22 -0.49
C CYS A 499 63.67 -58.86 0.19
#